data_AF-A0A1E3WA45-F1
#
_entry.id   AF-A0A1E3WA45-F1
#
_cell.length_a   1.000
_cell.length_b   1.000
_cell.length_c   1.000
_cell.angle_alpha   90.00
_cell.angle_beta   90.00
_cell.angle_gamma   90.00
#
_symmetry.space_group_name_H-M   'P 1'
#
loop_
_entity.id
_entity.type
_entity.pdbx_description
1 polymer ?
#
loop_
_entity_poly.entity_id
_entity_poly.type
_entity_poly.pdbx_seq_one_letter_code
_entity_poly.pdbx_strand_id
1 'polypeptide(L)'
;MFCFDPDERVTGDLRGFLAGLTDETDAVRVRLFDAYMTPEDHAPYTSDQRLLDFRTFYGPEQRDILMLWRNRPEIGFAEGDGRTPRGMTAVETDLYCQHYGKSLSVAHWEETCDYYVQHFPYETYGAKWEARKGQGIHTESDFGRRLHPWGEDLFANAVPMPAAK
;
A
#
# COMPACT_ATOMS: atom_id res chain seq x y z
N MET A 1 -18.13 -8.93 -2.13
CA MET A 1 -17.43 -7.71 -2.59
C MET A 1 -16.16 -7.63 -1.78
N PHE A 2 -14.98 -7.49 -2.40
CA PHE A 2 -13.76 -7.22 -1.65
C PHE A 2 -13.66 -5.71 -1.47
N CYS A 3 -13.47 -5.25 -0.24
CA CYS A 3 -13.37 -3.83 0.08
C CYS A 3 -11.91 -3.53 0.40
N PHE A 4 -11.14 -3.19 -0.64
CA PHE A 4 -9.81 -2.59 -0.50
C PHE A 4 -9.95 -1.07 -0.59
N ASP A 5 -8.91 -0.33 -0.20
CA ASP A 5 -8.93 1.11 -0.41
C ASP A 5 -9.04 1.42 -1.92
N PRO A 6 -9.72 2.52 -2.32
CA PRO A 6 -10.01 2.80 -3.73
C PRO A 6 -8.78 2.87 -4.65
N ASP A 7 -7.60 3.10 -4.07
CA ASP A 7 -6.28 3.24 -4.67
C ASP A 7 -5.40 1.99 -4.51
N GLU A 8 -5.94 0.86 -4.04
CA GLU A 8 -5.24 -0.42 -3.91
C GLU A 8 -5.68 -1.41 -4.99
N ARG A 9 -4.72 -2.05 -5.66
CA ARG A 9 -4.98 -3.08 -6.68
C ARG A 9 -4.21 -4.35 -6.37
N VAL A 10 -4.92 -5.32 -5.77
CA VAL A 10 -4.41 -6.69 -5.61
C VAL A 10 -4.27 -7.32 -6.99
N THR A 11 -3.08 -7.86 -7.26
CA THR A 11 -2.71 -8.48 -8.53
C THR A 11 -2.79 -10.00 -8.46
N GLY A 12 -2.91 -10.66 -9.61
CA GLY A 12 -3.07 -12.11 -9.72
C GLY A 12 -4.53 -12.59 -9.58
N ASP A 13 -4.70 -13.91 -9.51
CA ASP A 13 -6.02 -14.52 -9.33
C ASP A 13 -6.41 -14.61 -7.86
N LEU A 14 -6.88 -13.48 -7.31
CA LEU A 14 -7.36 -13.42 -5.93
C LEU A 14 -8.45 -14.48 -5.65
N ARG A 15 -9.37 -14.71 -6.58
CA ARG A 15 -10.50 -15.63 -6.35
C ARG A 15 -10.03 -17.07 -6.32
N GLY A 16 -9.21 -17.48 -7.29
CA GLY A 16 -8.60 -18.80 -7.32
C GLY A 16 -7.69 -19.05 -6.13
N PHE A 17 -6.89 -18.06 -5.74
CA PHE A 17 -6.06 -18.12 -4.54
C PHE A 17 -6.91 -18.42 -3.29
N LEU A 18 -7.97 -17.64 -3.06
CA LEU A 18 -8.86 -17.83 -1.91
C LEU A 18 -9.62 -19.16 -1.97
N ALA A 19 -10.01 -19.62 -3.15
CA ALA A 19 -10.69 -20.90 -3.33
C ALA A 19 -9.76 -22.10 -3.06
N GLY A 20 -8.44 -21.92 -3.19
CA GLY A 20 -7.43 -22.92 -2.88
C GLY A 20 -7.03 -23.00 -1.41
N LEU A 21 -7.47 -22.05 -0.57
CA LEU A 21 -7.16 -22.05 0.86
C LEU A 21 -7.90 -23.16 1.59
N THR A 22 -7.22 -23.78 2.56
CA THR A 22 -7.83 -24.78 3.42
C THR A 22 -8.68 -24.09 4.50
N ASP A 23 -9.51 -24.89 5.20
CA ASP A 23 -10.21 -24.43 6.39
C ASP A 23 -9.28 -24.18 7.58
N GLU A 24 -8.00 -24.52 7.48
CA GLU A 24 -7.00 -24.21 8.51
C GLU A 24 -6.46 -22.78 8.37
N THR A 25 -6.52 -22.16 7.18
CA THR A 25 -6.10 -20.78 6.99
C THR A 25 -7.09 -19.80 7.63
N ASP A 26 -6.61 -19.00 8.58
CA ASP A 26 -7.41 -18.00 9.29
C ASP A 26 -7.51 -16.69 8.51
N ALA A 27 -6.43 -16.33 7.82
CA ALA A 27 -6.25 -14.98 7.28
C ALA A 27 -5.28 -14.93 6.09
N VAL A 28 -5.41 -13.86 5.31
CA VAL A 28 -4.52 -13.52 4.19
C VAL A 28 -4.02 -12.10 4.35
N ARG A 29 -2.69 -11.97 4.36
CA ARG A 29 -2.00 -10.70 4.17
C ARG A 29 -1.66 -10.51 2.70
N VAL A 30 -1.64 -9.26 2.27
CA VAL A 30 -1.25 -8.86 0.93
C VAL A 30 -0.02 -7.97 1.05
N ARG A 31 1.01 -8.28 0.26
CA ARG A 31 2.25 -7.51 0.18
C ARG A 31 2.01 -6.27 -0.66
N LEU A 32 1.94 -5.12 -0.02
CA LEU A 32 1.64 -3.85 -0.63
C LEU A 32 2.94 -3.07 -0.91
N PHE A 33 3.06 -2.54 -2.13
CA PHE A 33 4.18 -1.69 -2.56
C PHE A 33 3.66 -0.34 -3.03
N ASP A 34 4.34 0.73 -2.60
CA ASP A 34 4.00 2.10 -2.98
C ASP A 34 4.47 2.42 -4.39
N ALA A 35 3.56 2.91 -5.22
CA ALA A 35 3.87 3.48 -6.52
C ALA A 35 4.48 4.88 -6.38
N TYR A 36 5.37 5.24 -7.31
CA TYR A 36 6.03 6.53 -7.35
C TYR A 36 5.86 7.18 -8.72
N MET A 37 5.68 8.50 -8.72
CA MET A 37 5.80 9.31 -9.93
C MET A 37 7.28 9.58 -10.18
N THR A 38 7.75 9.39 -11.41
CA THR A 38 9.14 9.63 -11.83
C THR A 38 9.20 10.73 -12.90
N PRO A 39 10.39 11.28 -13.23
CA PRO A 39 10.50 12.27 -14.30
C PRO A 39 9.89 11.80 -15.63
N GLU A 40 9.96 10.50 -15.92
CA GLU A 40 9.41 9.89 -17.14
C GLU A 40 7.96 9.40 -17.00
N ASP A 41 7.46 9.21 -15.77
CA ASP A 41 6.13 8.67 -15.48
C ASP A 41 5.44 9.48 -14.36
N HIS A 42 4.84 10.60 -14.72
CA HIS A 42 4.12 11.47 -13.78
C HIS A 42 2.85 12.11 -14.36
N ALA A 43 2.39 11.64 -15.52
CA ALA A 43 1.13 12.09 -16.09
C ALA A 43 -0.01 11.84 -15.07
N PRO A 44 -0.99 12.76 -14.95
CA PRO A 44 -2.09 12.59 -14.01
C PRO A 44 -2.98 11.42 -14.41
N TYR A 45 -3.50 10.72 -13.40
CA TYR A 45 -4.55 9.72 -13.61
C TYR A 45 -5.84 10.39 -14.11
N THR A 46 -6.54 9.70 -15.01
CA THR A 46 -7.80 10.11 -15.62
C THR A 46 -8.77 8.92 -15.59
N SER A 47 -10.07 9.17 -15.49
CA SER A 47 -11.05 8.10 -15.27
C SER A 47 -11.25 7.15 -16.47
N ASP A 48 -10.72 7.49 -17.65
CA ASP A 48 -10.76 6.68 -18.86
C ASP A 48 -9.64 5.63 -18.93
N GLN A 49 -8.65 5.68 -18.04
CA GLN A 49 -7.61 4.66 -17.95
C GLN A 49 -7.85 3.69 -16.78
N ARG A 50 -7.24 2.50 -16.88
CA ARG A 50 -7.27 1.53 -15.78
C ARG A 50 -6.27 1.94 -14.72
N LEU A 51 -6.65 1.86 -13.44
CA LEU A 51 -5.72 2.13 -12.34
C LEU A 51 -4.67 1.00 -12.20
N LEU A 52 -5.02 -0.25 -12.49
CA LEU A 52 -4.04 -1.35 -12.49
C LEU A 52 -2.99 -1.09 -13.58
N ASP A 53 -1.71 -1.25 -13.21
CA ASP A 53 -0.54 -0.97 -14.04
C ASP A 53 -0.43 0.49 -14.53
N PHE A 54 -1.07 1.43 -13.81
CA PHE A 54 -1.03 2.86 -14.16
C PHE A 54 0.37 3.47 -13.96
N ARG A 55 1.12 2.99 -12.96
CA ARG A 55 2.49 3.44 -12.67
C ARG A 55 3.49 2.35 -13.00
N THR A 56 4.66 2.79 -13.43
CA THR A 56 5.76 1.92 -13.81
C THR A 56 6.57 1.51 -12.59
N PHE A 57 6.90 2.48 -11.73
CA PHE A 57 7.93 2.34 -10.70
C PHE A 57 7.36 2.31 -9.28
N TYR A 58 7.94 1.43 -8.48
CA TYR A 58 7.53 1.15 -7.10
C TYR A 58 8.74 1.15 -6.18
N GLY A 59 8.54 1.57 -4.94
CA GLY A 59 9.52 1.41 -3.88
C GLY A 59 9.59 -0.06 -3.42
N PRO A 60 10.76 -0.62 -3.13
CA PRO A 60 10.89 -2.00 -2.67
C PRO A 60 10.43 -2.21 -1.23
N GLU A 61 10.04 -1.16 -0.51
CA GLU A 61 9.56 -1.27 0.85
C GLU A 61 8.13 -1.84 0.89
N GLN A 62 8.02 -3.09 1.33
CA GLN A 62 6.75 -3.81 1.38
C GLN A 62 6.06 -3.65 2.73
N ARG A 63 4.73 -3.54 2.70
CA ARG A 63 3.85 -3.68 3.86
C ARG A 63 2.98 -4.91 3.72
N ASP A 64 3.06 -5.84 4.66
CA ASP A 64 2.18 -7.00 4.69
C ASP A 64 0.89 -6.62 5.42
N ILE A 65 -0.13 -6.22 4.66
CA ILE A 65 -1.40 -5.75 5.23
C ILE A 65 -2.37 -6.91 5.31
N LEU A 66 -2.95 -7.13 6.49
CA LEU A 66 -4.05 -8.07 6.65
C LEU A 66 -5.29 -7.50 5.98
N MET A 67 -5.72 -8.11 4.88
CA MET A 67 -6.88 -7.64 4.11
C MET A 67 -8.08 -8.59 4.18
N LEU A 68 -7.86 -9.88 4.45
CA LEU A 68 -8.92 -10.89 4.49
C LEU A 68 -8.73 -11.81 5.70
N TRP A 69 -9.82 -12.16 6.37
CA TRP A 69 -9.82 -13.10 7.49
C TRP A 69 -11.16 -13.81 7.60
N ARG A 70 -11.15 -15.01 8.21
CA ARG A 70 -12.38 -15.75 8.50
C ARG A 70 -13.10 -15.10 9.68
N ASN A 71 -14.42 -15.05 9.59
CA ASN A 71 -15.26 -14.60 10.69
C ASN A 71 -15.39 -15.73 11.72
N ARG A 72 -14.48 -15.79 12.69
CA ARG A 72 -14.49 -16.75 13.79
C ARG A 72 -14.56 -16.03 15.14
N PRO A 73 -15.15 -16.65 16.19
CA PRO A 73 -15.28 -16.02 17.51
C PRO A 73 -13.95 -15.56 18.12
N GLU A 74 -12.86 -16.27 17.84
CA GLU A 74 -11.51 -15.97 18.31
C GLU A 74 -10.81 -14.86 17.53
N ILE A 75 -11.32 -14.51 16.33
CA ILE A 75 -10.76 -13.45 15.48
C ILE A 75 -11.58 -12.19 15.65
N GLY A 76 -10.98 -11.18 16.29
CA GLY A 76 -11.69 -9.94 16.62
C GLY A 76 -10.76 -8.76 16.80
N PHE A 77 -11.35 -7.57 16.76
CA PHE A 77 -10.64 -6.34 17.11
C PHE A 77 -10.53 -6.26 18.63
N ALA A 78 -9.34 -5.89 19.13
CA ALA A 78 -9.17 -5.59 20.54
C ALA A 78 -9.98 -4.33 20.92
N GLU A 79 -10.39 -4.24 22.19
CA GLU A 79 -10.99 -3.01 22.72
C GLU A 79 -9.98 -1.83 22.61
N GLY A 80 -10.48 -0.68 22.13
CA GLY A 80 -9.68 0.53 21.86
C GLY A 80 -8.98 0.48 20.50
N ASP A 81 -9.40 1.36 19.57
CA ASP A 81 -8.80 1.74 18.27
C ASP A 81 -7.91 0.71 17.53
N GLY A 82 -8.25 -0.58 17.64
CA GLY A 82 -7.56 -1.64 16.92
C GLY A 82 -7.78 -1.48 15.43
N ARG A 83 -6.75 -1.10 14.67
CA ARG A 83 -6.82 -0.98 13.20
C ARG A 83 -6.75 -2.33 12.46
N THR A 84 -6.52 -3.42 13.19
CA THR A 84 -6.36 -4.76 12.61
C THR A 84 -6.90 -5.80 13.60
N PRO A 85 -7.67 -6.80 13.14
CA PRO A 85 -8.12 -7.89 14.01
C PRO A 85 -6.94 -8.73 14.50
N ARG A 86 -7.15 -9.42 15.62
CA ARG A 86 -6.18 -10.31 16.27
C ARG A 86 -6.81 -11.69 16.47
N GLY A 87 -6.00 -12.68 16.87
CA GLY A 87 -6.47 -14.04 17.17
C GLY A 87 -6.24 -15.06 16.06
N MET A 88 -5.72 -14.63 14.91
CA MET A 88 -5.33 -15.52 13.81
C MET A 88 -4.04 -16.27 14.16
N THR A 89 -3.99 -17.55 13.80
CA THR A 89 -2.84 -18.46 14.05
C THR A 89 -2.21 -18.95 12.74
N ALA A 90 -2.99 -19.06 11.67
CA ALA A 90 -2.52 -19.45 10.35
C ALA A 90 -2.77 -18.32 9.33
N VAL A 91 -1.70 -17.68 8.85
CA VAL A 91 -1.78 -16.51 7.97
C VAL A 91 -0.95 -16.72 6.71
N GLU A 92 -1.60 -16.66 5.56
CA GLU A 92 -0.93 -16.72 4.24
C GLU A 92 -0.57 -15.32 3.74
N THR A 93 0.52 -15.18 2.98
CA THR A 93 1.00 -13.86 2.51
C THR A 93 1.50 -13.89 1.06
N ASP A 94 0.76 -14.45 0.11
CA ASP A 94 1.27 -14.70 -1.25
C ASP A 94 0.68 -13.81 -2.35
N LEU A 95 -0.07 -12.79 -1.95
CA LEU A 95 -0.64 -11.81 -2.88
C LEU A 95 0.15 -10.51 -2.86
N TYR A 96 0.13 -9.81 -4.00
CA TYR A 96 0.79 -8.52 -4.17
C TYR A 96 -0.22 -7.43 -4.48
N CYS A 97 0.01 -6.22 -3.98
CA CYS A 97 -0.85 -5.06 -4.21
C CYS A 97 -0.03 -3.86 -4.70
N GLN A 98 -0.48 -3.27 -5.80
CA GLN A 98 -0.06 -1.94 -6.24
C GLN A 98 -0.84 -0.90 -5.45
N HIS A 99 -0.16 -0.08 -4.66
CA HIS A 99 -0.77 1.01 -3.91
C HIS A 99 -0.43 2.36 -4.53
N TYR A 100 -1.45 3.07 -4.97
CA TYR A 100 -1.28 4.30 -5.71
C TYR A 100 -1.23 5.52 -4.81
N GLY A 101 -2.14 5.66 -3.83
CA GLY A 101 -2.20 6.78 -2.89
C GLY A 101 -1.82 8.12 -3.52
N LYS A 102 -0.71 8.66 -3.03
CA LYS A 102 -0.12 9.95 -3.43
C LYS A 102 0.41 10.03 -4.87
N SER A 103 0.49 8.92 -5.61
CA SER A 103 1.07 8.86 -6.96
C SER A 103 0.04 9.06 -8.08
N LEU A 104 -1.20 9.46 -7.79
CA LEU A 104 -2.22 9.69 -8.83
C LEU A 104 -1.90 10.91 -9.71
N SER A 105 -1.41 12.00 -9.13
CA SER A 105 -0.89 13.16 -9.85
C SER A 105 -0.07 14.05 -8.91
N VAL A 106 0.75 14.94 -9.47
CA VAL A 106 1.46 15.95 -8.68
C VAL A 106 0.49 16.84 -7.90
N ALA A 107 -0.64 17.23 -8.49
CA ALA A 107 -1.66 18.01 -7.78
C ALA A 107 -2.21 17.24 -6.56
N HIS A 108 -2.52 15.95 -6.72
CA HIS A 108 -3.02 15.12 -5.63
C HIS A 108 -1.96 14.92 -4.52
N TRP A 109 -0.68 14.83 -4.88
CA TRP A 109 0.41 14.81 -3.91
C TRP A 109 0.43 16.09 -3.06
N GLU A 110 0.34 17.26 -3.69
CA GLU A 110 0.33 18.54 -2.99
C GLU A 110 -0.89 18.68 -2.08
N GLU A 111 -2.07 18.28 -2.56
CA GLU A 111 -3.30 18.23 -1.75
C GLU A 111 -3.14 17.30 -0.54
N THR A 112 -2.48 16.15 -0.72
CA THR A 112 -2.20 15.23 0.38
C THR A 112 -1.28 15.88 1.41
N CYS A 113 -0.22 16.56 0.97
CA CYS A 113 0.68 17.29 1.87
C CYS A 113 -0.10 18.35 2.68
N ASP A 114 -0.90 19.17 1.99
CA ASP A 114 -1.71 20.22 2.62
C ASP A 114 -2.74 19.65 3.60
N TYR A 115 -3.40 18.55 3.25
CA TYR A 115 -4.36 17.86 4.11
C TYR A 115 -3.72 17.41 5.43
N TYR A 116 -2.55 16.76 5.36
CA TYR A 116 -1.87 16.30 6.58
C TYR A 116 -1.35 17.44 7.45
N VAL A 117 -0.83 18.51 6.84
CA VAL A 117 -0.36 19.69 7.57
C VAL A 117 -1.50 20.40 8.30
N GLN A 118 -2.69 20.47 7.68
CA GLN A 118 -3.83 21.22 8.22
C GLN A 118 -4.67 20.42 9.23
N HIS A 119 -4.75 19.10 9.09
CA HIS A 119 -5.74 18.29 9.83
C HIS A 119 -5.16 17.32 10.87
N PHE A 120 -3.84 17.11 10.89
CA PHE A 120 -3.20 16.18 11.83
C PHE A 120 -2.23 16.90 12.78
N PRO A 121 -1.91 16.31 13.95
CA PRO A 121 -0.90 16.85 14.85
C PRO A 121 0.40 17.15 14.11
N TYR A 122 0.82 18.42 14.16
CA TYR A 122 1.91 18.91 13.34
C TYR A 122 3.24 18.20 13.65
N GLU A 123 3.56 18.00 14.92
CA GLU A 123 4.81 17.34 15.33
C GLU A 123 4.90 15.88 14.88
N THR A 124 3.77 15.17 14.82
CA THR A 124 3.73 13.75 14.46
C THR A 124 3.63 13.53 12.94
N TYR A 125 2.85 14.35 12.25
CA TYR A 125 2.54 14.16 10.83
C TYR A 125 2.87 15.40 9.99
N GLY A 126 2.46 16.59 10.43
CA GLY A 126 2.56 17.82 9.66
C GLY A 126 3.98 18.16 9.20
N ALA A 127 4.98 18.15 10.11
CA ALA A 127 6.36 18.47 9.78
C ALA A 127 6.94 17.56 8.68
N LYS A 128 6.62 16.26 8.72
CA LYS A 128 7.02 15.30 7.68
C LYS A 128 6.39 15.62 6.33
N TRP A 129 5.10 15.95 6.32
CA TRP A 129 4.36 16.22 5.09
C TRP A 129 4.66 17.60 4.51
N GLU A 130 4.92 18.61 5.34
CA GLU A 130 5.41 19.91 4.89
C GLU A 130 6.75 19.77 4.18
N ALA A 131 7.68 18.99 4.75
CA ALA A 131 8.99 18.73 4.12
C ALA A 131 8.90 17.97 2.79
N ARG A 132 7.75 17.35 2.48
CA ARG A 132 7.49 16.60 1.23
C ARG A 132 6.82 17.45 0.15
N LYS A 133 6.37 18.66 0.50
CA LYS A 133 5.70 19.57 -0.44
C LYS A 133 6.65 19.94 -1.59
N GLY A 134 6.17 19.91 -2.82
CA GLY A 134 6.97 20.13 -4.03
C GLY A 134 7.88 18.96 -4.44
N GLN A 135 7.86 17.83 -3.72
CA GLN A 135 8.75 16.68 -3.95
C GLN A 135 8.01 15.43 -4.45
N GLY A 136 6.87 15.60 -5.14
CA GLY A 136 6.08 14.47 -5.63
C GLY A 136 6.70 13.68 -6.79
N ILE A 137 7.79 14.16 -7.38
CA ILE A 137 8.54 13.46 -8.44
C ILE A 137 9.82 12.87 -7.85
N HIS A 138 10.02 11.56 -8.06
CA HIS A 138 11.02 10.78 -7.38
C HIS A 138 11.99 10.09 -8.36
N THR A 139 13.25 10.03 -7.97
CA THR A 139 14.26 9.13 -8.54
C THR A 139 14.59 7.95 -7.62
N GLU A 140 14.19 8.05 -6.36
CA GLU A 140 14.37 7.08 -5.28
C GLU A 140 13.11 7.03 -4.41
N SER A 141 12.90 5.93 -3.68
CA SER A 141 11.80 5.80 -2.72
C SER A 141 11.91 6.84 -1.59
N ASP A 142 10.82 7.04 -0.84
CA ASP A 142 10.82 7.85 0.40
C ASP A 142 11.86 7.38 1.43
N PHE A 143 12.44 6.19 1.27
CA PHE A 143 13.42 5.57 2.15
C PHE A 143 14.83 5.50 1.54
N GLY A 144 15.05 6.19 0.41
CA GLY A 144 16.36 6.28 -0.24
C GLY A 144 16.78 4.99 -0.95
N ARG A 145 15.82 4.20 -1.44
CA ARG A 145 16.11 3.01 -2.23
C ARG A 145 15.80 3.24 -3.70
N ARG A 146 16.50 2.49 -4.55
CA ARG A 146 16.21 2.44 -5.98
C ARG A 146 14.75 2.00 -6.20
N LEU A 147 14.09 2.66 -7.15
CA LEU A 147 12.77 2.26 -7.61
C LEU A 147 12.88 1.12 -8.64
N HIS A 148 11.93 0.20 -8.60
CA HIS A 148 11.89 -0.97 -9.47
C HIS A 148 10.58 -1.01 -10.26
N PRO A 149 10.60 -1.45 -11.54
CA PRO A 149 9.37 -1.75 -12.25
C PRO A 149 8.54 -2.82 -11.55
N TRP A 150 7.21 -2.79 -11.68
CA TRP A 150 6.36 -3.87 -11.16
C TRP A 150 6.75 -5.24 -11.73
N GLY A 151 7.02 -6.22 -10.86
CA GLY A 151 7.35 -7.58 -11.25
C GLY A 151 8.51 -8.19 -10.47
N GLU A 152 9.16 -9.19 -11.06
CA GLU A 152 10.17 -10.02 -10.38
C GLU A 152 11.32 -9.22 -9.78
N ASP A 153 11.80 -8.17 -10.47
CA ASP A 153 12.89 -7.34 -9.97
C ASP A 153 12.50 -6.59 -8.69
N LEU A 154 11.29 -6.03 -8.64
CA LEU A 154 10.74 -5.42 -7.42
C LEU A 154 10.64 -6.46 -6.29
N PHE A 155 10.08 -7.64 -6.58
CA PHE A 155 9.83 -8.67 -5.57
C PHE A 155 11.13 -9.29 -5.03
N ALA A 156 12.14 -9.44 -5.87
CA ALA A 156 13.46 -9.93 -5.46
C ALA A 156 14.23 -8.94 -4.58
N ASN A 157 13.93 -7.64 -4.71
CA ASN A 157 14.54 -6.58 -3.91
C ASN A 157 13.64 -6.12 -2.75
N ALA A 158 12.51 -6.79 -2.51
CA ALA A 158 11.54 -6.39 -1.52
C ALA A 158 12.12 -6.44 -0.10
N VAL A 159 11.88 -5.38 0.67
CA VAL A 159 12.30 -5.26 2.06
C VAL A 159 11.12 -4.91 2.94
N PRO A 160 10.94 -5.54 4.12
CA PRO A 160 9.91 -5.13 5.05
C PRO A 160 10.05 -3.65 5.41
N MET A 161 8.94 -2.91 5.41
CA MET A 161 8.97 -1.54 5.87
C MET A 161 9.55 -1.45 7.29
N PRO A 162 10.38 -0.42 7.58
CA PRO A 162 10.84 -0.18 8.93
C PRO A 162 9.63 -0.06 9.87
N ALA A 163 9.68 -0.74 11.01
CA ALA A 163 8.68 -0.54 12.05
C ALA A 163 8.60 0.97 12.37
N ALA A 164 7.38 1.51 12.46
CA ALA A 164 7.20 2.87 12.94
C ALA A 164 7.87 2.99 14.31
N LYS A 165 8.80 3.94 14.44
CA LYS A 165 9.45 4.26 15.72
C LYS A 165 8.45 4.93 16.66
#